data_AF-A0A936LZ49-F1
#
_entry.id   AF-A0A936LZ49-F1
#
_cell.length_a   1.000
_cell.length_b   1.000
_cell.length_c   1.000
_cell.angle_alpha   90.00
_cell.angle_beta   90.00
_cell.angle_gamma   90.00
#
_symmetry.space_group_name_H-M   'P 1'
#
loop_
_entity.id
_entity.type
_entity.pdbx_description
1 polymer ?
#
loop_
_entity_poly.entity_id
_entity_poly.type
_entity_poly.pdbx_seq_one_letter_code
_entity_poly.pdbx_strand_id
1 'polypeptide(L)'
;MQHCKLCSHPERAAIEAAIRAGAPWQDVAARWNLCPVGLAWHAFAHLRGYDPAKPSAPLPPLVAPETPAAPKVNPNEDAYWRAARQAMVDALEPFPAALDAVRAAFIALDPALFESSVPSGG
;
A
#
# COMPACT_ATOMS: atom_id res chain seq x y z
N MET A 1 -2.51 20.72 -22.69
CA MET A 1 -1.31 20.67 -21.83
C MET A 1 -1.70 21.14 -20.44
N GLN A 2 -1.83 20.25 -19.46
CA GLN A 2 -2.10 20.63 -18.07
C GLN A 2 -0.85 21.34 -17.53
N HIS A 3 -1.00 22.57 -17.03
CA HIS A 3 0.10 23.35 -16.49
C HIS A 3 0.58 22.71 -15.18
N CYS A 4 1.78 22.13 -15.17
CA CYS A 4 2.36 21.54 -13.96
C CYS A 4 2.72 22.66 -12.97
N LYS A 5 2.03 22.71 -11.82
CA LYS A 5 2.27 23.75 -10.79
C LYS A 5 3.68 23.69 -10.19
N LEU A 6 4.37 22.53 -10.22
CA LEU A 6 5.77 22.44 -9.79
C LEU A 6 6.72 23.20 -10.73
N CYS A 7 6.39 23.31 -12.03
CA CYS A 7 7.22 24.04 -12.98
C CYS A 7 7.28 25.55 -12.71
N SER A 8 6.25 26.11 -12.05
CA SER A 8 6.18 27.51 -11.63
C SER A 8 6.49 27.72 -10.15
N HIS A 9 6.89 26.66 -9.43
CA HIS A 9 7.25 26.79 -8.03
C HIS A 9 8.56 27.58 -7.87
N PRO A 10 8.66 28.56 -6.95
CA PRO A 10 9.87 29.37 -6.78
C PRO A 10 11.09 28.55 -6.40
N GLU A 11 10.90 27.48 -5.62
CA GLU A 11 11.98 26.57 -5.20
C GLU A 11 12.13 25.33 -6.11
N ARG A 12 11.62 25.38 -7.35
CA ARG A 12 11.65 24.25 -8.29
C ARG A 12 13.03 23.58 -8.36
N ALA A 13 14.09 24.36 -8.48
CA ALA A 13 15.45 23.82 -8.61
C ALA A 13 15.87 22.99 -7.38
N ALA A 14 15.51 23.42 -6.17
CA ALA A 14 15.82 22.70 -4.95
C ALA A 14 15.00 21.40 -4.82
N ILE A 15 13.72 21.45 -5.21
CA ILE A 15 12.84 20.28 -5.26
C ILE A 15 13.38 19.24 -6.25
N GLU A 16 13.73 19.66 -7.47
CA GLU A 16 14.29 18.79 -8.49
C GLU A 16 15.62 18.16 -8.06
N ALA A 17 16.48 18.92 -7.38
CA ALA A 17 17.72 18.41 -6.81
C ALA A 17 17.47 17.31 -5.76
N ALA A 18 16.49 17.51 -4.87
CA ALA A 18 16.11 16.51 -3.86
C ALA A 18 15.58 15.22 -4.49
N ILE A 19 14.75 15.33 -5.53
CA ILE A 19 14.23 14.19 -6.28
C ILE A 19 15.39 13.42 -6.94
N ARG A 20 16.31 14.10 -7.63
CA ARG A 20 17.47 13.47 -8.28
C ARG A 20 18.42 12.82 -7.27
N ALA A 21 18.56 13.41 -6.09
CA ALA A 21 19.32 12.83 -4.99
C ALA A 21 18.72 11.50 -4.50
N GLY A 22 17.43 11.25 -4.76
CA GLY A 22 16.71 10.07 -4.27
C GLY A 22 16.12 10.29 -2.88
N ALA A 23 15.80 11.54 -2.53
CA ALA A 23 15.11 11.83 -1.29
C ALA A 23 13.71 11.19 -1.28
N PRO A 24 13.20 10.73 -0.13
CA PRO A 24 11.85 10.19 -0.01
C PRO A 24 10.81 11.22 -0.45
N TRP A 25 9.81 10.76 -1.23
CA TRP A 25 8.74 11.63 -1.73
C TRP A 25 7.98 12.35 -0.61
N GLN A 26 7.79 11.68 0.52
CA GLN A 26 7.12 12.23 1.69
C GLN A 26 7.90 13.40 2.28
N ASP A 27 9.23 13.31 2.36
CA ASP A 27 10.08 14.38 2.89
C ASP A 27 10.08 15.60 1.97
N VAL A 28 10.20 15.37 0.66
CA VAL A 28 10.12 16.43 -0.34
C VAL A 28 8.72 17.07 -0.31
N ALA A 29 7.66 16.27 -0.21
CA ALA A 29 6.30 16.78 -0.09
C ALA A 29 6.10 17.62 1.19
N ALA A 30 6.53 17.11 2.34
CA ALA A 30 6.38 17.79 3.63
C ALA A 30 7.18 19.10 3.67
N ARG A 31 8.44 19.08 3.22
CA ARG A 31 9.33 20.24 3.27
C ARG A 31 8.83 21.45 2.49
N TRP A 32 8.16 21.21 1.36
CA TRP A 32 7.65 22.26 0.49
C TRP A 32 6.12 22.35 0.46
N ASN A 33 5.43 21.66 1.38
CA ASN A 33 3.97 21.57 1.45
C ASN A 33 3.31 21.23 0.09
N LEU A 34 3.85 20.22 -0.59
CA LEU A 34 3.42 19.78 -1.91
C LEU A 34 2.61 18.48 -1.82
N CYS A 35 1.76 18.25 -2.82
CA CYS A 35 1.08 16.97 -2.97
C CYS A 35 2.05 15.89 -3.50
N PRO A 36 2.20 14.73 -2.83
CA PRO A 36 3.09 13.65 -3.27
C PRO A 36 2.82 13.16 -4.70
N VAL A 37 1.54 13.09 -5.08
CA VAL A 37 1.14 12.70 -6.44
C VAL A 37 1.63 13.72 -7.47
N GLY A 38 1.51 15.01 -7.19
CA GLY A 38 1.99 16.07 -8.09
C GLY A 38 3.50 16.05 -8.28
N LEU A 39 4.24 15.72 -7.21
CA LEU A 39 5.69 15.51 -7.23
C LEU A 39 6.10 14.33 -8.13
N ALA A 40 5.42 13.19 -7.98
CA ALA A 40 5.67 12.01 -8.81
C ALA A 40 5.40 12.29 -10.30
N TRP A 41 4.28 12.95 -10.60
CA TRP A 41 3.95 13.36 -11.98
C TRP A 41 4.97 14.33 -12.57
N HIS A 42 5.42 15.32 -11.79
CA HIS A 42 6.48 16.24 -12.23
C HIS A 42 7.77 15.50 -12.57
N ALA A 43 8.17 14.55 -11.73
CA ALA A 43 9.38 13.78 -11.97
C ALA A 43 9.31 12.89 -13.19
N PHE A 44 8.21 12.19 -13.36
CA PHE A 44 7.98 11.37 -14.55
C PHE A 44 7.92 12.20 -15.83
N ALA A 45 7.22 13.33 -15.82
CA ALA A 45 6.93 14.10 -17.04
C ALA A 45 8.02 15.11 -17.43
N HIS A 46 8.81 15.61 -16.47
CA HIS A 46 9.66 16.78 -16.69
C HIS A 46 11.13 16.60 -16.29
N LEU A 47 11.45 15.72 -15.34
CA LEU A 47 12.84 15.48 -14.94
C LEU A 47 13.52 14.49 -15.90
N ARG A 48 14.27 15.02 -16.88
CA ARG A 48 15.15 14.20 -17.73
C ARG A 48 16.19 13.46 -16.88
N GLY A 49 16.34 12.15 -17.10
CA GLY A 49 17.30 11.30 -16.38
C GLY A 49 16.86 10.98 -14.94
N TYR A 50 15.60 11.20 -14.58
CA TYR A 50 15.01 10.59 -13.40
C TYR A 50 14.88 9.08 -13.61
N ASP A 51 15.43 8.30 -12.69
CA ASP A 51 15.34 6.84 -12.68
C ASP A 51 14.39 6.41 -11.56
N PRO A 52 13.18 5.90 -11.88
CA PRO A 52 12.23 5.43 -10.88
C PRO A 52 12.70 4.16 -10.16
N ALA A 53 13.71 3.45 -10.68
CA ALA A 53 14.29 2.28 -10.04
C ALA A 53 15.36 2.62 -9.00
N LYS A 54 15.81 3.89 -8.94
CA LYS A 54 16.77 4.32 -7.92
C LYS A 54 16.09 4.21 -6.54
N PRO A 55 16.60 3.38 -5.62
CA PRO A 55 16.00 3.25 -4.31
C PRO A 55 16.06 4.58 -3.58
N SER A 56 14.92 5.04 -3.06
CA SER A 56 14.91 6.16 -2.13
C SER A 56 15.75 5.79 -0.91
N ALA A 57 16.63 6.67 -0.47
CA ALA A 57 17.36 6.44 0.77
C ALA A 57 16.34 6.15 1.89
N PRO A 58 16.54 5.11 2.71
CA PRO A 58 15.64 4.84 3.82
C PRO A 58 15.64 6.05 4.74
N LEU A 59 14.44 6.43 5.17
CA LEU A 59 14.23 7.55 6.10
C LEU A 59 15.17 7.39 7.31
N PRO A 60 15.92 8.41 7.75
CA PRO A 60 16.28 8.48 9.16
C PRO A 60 14.95 8.47 9.93
N PRO A 61 14.84 7.77 11.08
CA PRO A 61 13.59 7.76 11.82
C PRO A 61 13.23 9.21 12.18
N LEU A 62 12.24 9.76 11.48
CA LEU A 62 11.44 10.83 12.04
C LEU A 62 10.91 10.25 13.35
N VAL A 63 11.13 10.94 14.46
CA VAL A 63 10.45 10.62 15.72
C VAL A 63 8.97 10.88 15.45
N ALA A 64 8.31 9.90 14.83
CA ALA A 64 6.88 9.82 14.78
C ALA A 64 6.42 9.82 16.23
N PRO A 65 5.35 10.54 16.61
CA PRO A 65 4.67 10.17 17.84
C PRO A 65 4.41 8.67 17.72
N GLU A 66 4.84 7.89 18.72
CA GLU A 66 4.66 6.45 18.73
C GLU A 66 3.21 6.20 18.35
N THR A 67 2.99 5.70 17.14
CA THR A 67 1.63 5.32 16.74
C THR A 67 1.36 4.14 17.65
N PRO A 68 0.41 4.23 18.60
CA PRO A 68 0.14 3.09 19.46
C PRO A 68 -0.12 1.92 18.52
N ALA A 69 0.61 0.84 18.71
CA ALA A 69 0.47 -0.34 17.86
C ALA A 69 -1.02 -0.63 17.78
N ALA A 70 -1.58 -0.56 16.57
CA ALA A 70 -2.99 -0.88 16.38
C ALA A 70 -3.20 -2.25 17.03
N PRO A 71 -4.23 -2.40 17.87
CA PRO A 71 -4.44 -3.67 18.54
C PRO A 71 -4.49 -4.75 17.46
N LYS A 72 -3.61 -5.75 17.58
CA LYS A 72 -3.64 -6.93 16.71
C LYS A 72 -4.90 -7.71 17.09
N VAL A 73 -6.04 -7.29 16.55
CA VAL A 73 -7.30 -7.99 16.74
C VAL A 73 -7.26 -9.21 15.84
N ASN A 74 -7.39 -10.38 16.44
CA ASN A 74 -7.57 -11.61 15.68
C ASN A 74 -8.95 -11.54 14.99
N PRO A 75 -9.02 -11.48 13.64
CA PRO A 75 -10.30 -11.39 12.93
C PRO A 75 -11.17 -12.64 13.09
N ASN A 76 -10.63 -13.74 13.63
CA ASN A 76 -11.41 -14.92 14.01
C ASN A 76 -12.18 -14.76 15.32
N GLU A 77 -11.71 -13.90 16.23
CA GLU A 77 -12.32 -13.71 17.56
C GLU A 77 -13.28 -12.53 17.59
N ASP A 78 -13.04 -11.54 16.73
CA ASP A 78 -13.90 -10.37 16.57
C ASP A 78 -15.31 -10.75 16.07
N ALA A 79 -16.33 -10.29 16.80
CA ALA A 79 -17.73 -10.61 16.52
C ALA A 79 -18.21 -10.03 15.17
N TYR A 80 -17.73 -8.84 14.80
CA TYR A 80 -18.07 -8.22 13.52
C TYR A 80 -17.49 -9.02 12.35
N TRP A 81 -16.22 -9.43 12.46
CA TRP A 81 -15.57 -10.22 11.40
C TRP A 81 -16.11 -11.64 11.27
N ARG A 82 -16.60 -12.25 12.36
CA ARG A 82 -17.35 -13.51 12.29
C ARG A 82 -18.69 -13.35 11.59
N ALA A 83 -19.47 -12.31 11.93
CA ALA A 83 -20.75 -12.04 11.30
C ALA A 83 -20.62 -11.76 9.79
N ALA A 84 -19.62 -10.96 9.39
CA ALA A 84 -19.36 -10.65 7.99
C ALA A 84 -19.04 -11.91 7.16
N ARG A 85 -18.22 -12.82 7.69
CA ARG A 85 -17.92 -14.09 7.01
C ARG A 85 -19.14 -14.99 6.88
N GLN A 86 -19.94 -15.12 7.95
CA GLN A 86 -21.16 -15.92 7.89
C GLN A 86 -22.11 -15.38 6.83
N ALA A 87 -22.31 -14.06 6.77
CA ALA A 87 -23.15 -13.43 5.76
C ALA A 87 -22.64 -13.69 4.33
N MET A 88 -21.31 -13.72 4.10
CA MET A 88 -20.74 -14.08 2.80
C MET A 88 -21.00 -15.55 2.44
N VAL A 89 -20.89 -16.47 3.40
CA VAL A 89 -21.18 -17.90 3.18
C VAL A 89 -22.65 -18.10 2.87
N ASP A 90 -23.55 -17.48 3.64
CA ASP A 90 -25.00 -17.56 3.43
C ASP A 90 -25.41 -17.00 2.07
N ALA A 91 -24.80 -15.89 1.63
CA ALA A 91 -25.05 -15.31 0.32
C ALA A 91 -24.59 -16.19 -0.84
N LEU A 92 -23.58 -17.04 -0.62
CA LEU A 92 -23.04 -17.97 -1.62
C LEU A 92 -23.73 -19.34 -1.63
N GLU A 93 -24.58 -19.65 -0.63
CA GLU A 93 -25.27 -20.93 -0.50
C GLU A 93 -26.06 -21.35 -1.76
N PRO A 94 -26.80 -20.46 -2.44
CA PRO A 94 -27.53 -20.83 -3.66
C PRO A 94 -26.62 -21.08 -4.88
N PHE A 95 -25.33 -20.76 -4.79
CA PHE A 95 -24.39 -20.75 -5.90
C PHE A 95 -23.16 -21.64 -5.60
N PRO A 96 -23.32 -22.98 -5.53
CA PRO A 96 -22.25 -23.89 -5.12
C PRO A 96 -21.00 -23.79 -6.00
N ALA A 97 -21.16 -23.60 -7.32
CA ALA A 97 -20.03 -23.41 -8.23
C ALA A 97 -19.25 -22.10 -7.95
N ALA A 98 -19.92 -21.04 -7.49
CA ALA A 98 -19.27 -19.80 -7.11
C ALA A 98 -18.50 -19.96 -5.80
N LEU A 99 -19.07 -20.69 -4.83
CA LEU A 99 -18.39 -21.03 -3.59
C LEU A 99 -17.11 -21.84 -3.83
N ASP A 100 -17.16 -22.82 -4.74
CA ASP A 100 -15.99 -23.63 -5.11
C ASP A 100 -14.91 -22.79 -5.81
N ALA A 101 -15.30 -21.89 -6.71
CA ALA A 101 -14.37 -20.98 -7.38
C ALA A 101 -13.68 -20.03 -6.38
N VAL A 102 -14.44 -19.49 -5.41
CA VAL A 102 -13.89 -18.65 -4.34
C VAL A 102 -12.89 -19.44 -3.48
N ARG A 103 -13.23 -20.67 -3.09
CA ARG A 103 -12.33 -21.55 -2.33
C ARG A 103 -11.05 -21.85 -3.11
N ALA A 104 -11.15 -22.19 -4.39
CA ALA A 104 -9.99 -22.43 -5.25
C ALA A 104 -9.11 -21.19 -5.39
N ALA A 105 -9.70 -19.99 -5.52
CA ALA A 105 -8.97 -18.74 -5.57
C ALA A 105 -8.21 -18.45 -4.26
N PHE A 106 -8.82 -18.71 -3.09
CA PHE A 106 -8.14 -18.57 -1.81
C PHE A 106 -6.94 -19.52 -1.67
N ILE A 107 -7.09 -20.78 -2.08
CA ILE A 107 -5.99 -21.77 -2.07
C ILE A 107 -4.85 -21.33 -3.00
N ALA A 108 -5.17 -20.77 -4.17
CA ALA A 108 -4.15 -20.30 -5.11
C ALA A 108 -3.37 -19.08 -4.58
N LEU A 109 -4.01 -18.22 -3.78
CA LEU A 109 -3.38 -17.05 -3.18
C LEU A 109 -2.47 -17.39 -1.99
N ASP A 110 -2.81 -18.44 -1.23
CA ASP A 110 -2.02 -18.91 -0.10
C ASP A 110 -2.15 -20.43 0.08
N PRO A 111 -1.32 -21.22 -0.61
CA PRO A 111 -1.37 -22.68 -0.51
C PRO A 111 -0.97 -23.20 0.89
N ALA A 112 -0.19 -22.43 1.66
CA ALA A 112 0.29 -22.83 2.99
C ALA A 112 -0.80 -22.73 4.07
N LEU A 113 -1.83 -21.90 3.87
CA LEU A 113 -2.96 -21.78 4.80
C LEU A 113 -3.79 -23.08 4.93
N PHE A 114 -3.75 -23.98 3.94
CA PHE A 114 -4.57 -25.20 3.94
C PHE A 114 -3.84 -26.45 4.44
N GLU A 115 -2.52 -26.52 4.34
CA GLU A 115 -1.72 -27.66 4.85
C GLU A 115 -1.70 -27.72 6.39
N SER A 116 -1.95 -26.60 7.07
CA SER A 116 -1.98 -26.53 8.55
C SER A 116 -3.29 -27.03 9.20
N SER A 117 -4.31 -27.38 8.40
CA SER A 117 -5.64 -27.78 8.89
C SER A 117 -5.93 -29.29 8.82
N VAL A 118 -4.94 -30.10 8.44
CA VAL A 118 -5.04 -31.57 8.53
C VAL A 118 -4.51 -32.00 9.90
N PRO A 119 -5.35 -32.48 10.84
CA PRO A 119 -4.83 -33.12 12.03
C PRO A 119 -4.02 -34.34 11.59
N SER A 120 -2.73 -34.36 11.91
CA SER A 120 -1.91 -35.57 11.84
C SER A 120 -2.53 -36.59 12.80
N GLY A 121 -3.39 -37.46 12.26
CA GLY A 121 -3.89 -38.62 12.96
C GLY A 121 -2.73 -39.57 13.24
N GLY A 122 -2.45 -39.79 14.52
CA GLY A 122 -1.70 -40.94 15.03
C GLY A 122 -2.64 -42.09 15.39
#